data_AF-U4TWX9-F1
#
_entry.id   AF-U4TWX9-F1
#
_cell.length_a   1.000
_cell.length_b   1.000
_cell.length_c   1.000
_cell.angle_alpha   90.00
_cell.angle_beta   90.00
_cell.angle_gamma   90.00
#
_symmetry.space_group_name_H-M   'P 1'
#
loop_
_entity.id
_entity.type
_entity.pdbx_description
1 polymer ?
#
loop_
_entity_poly.entity_id
_entity_poly.type
_entity_poly.pdbx_seq_one_letter_code
_entity_poly.pdbx_strand_id
1 'polypeptide(L)'
;MGTKTLSKTFIQKRFNKSYNDHYDPFRKEAWLANIEKIKKHNEEAAKGMHSYYLMDNNLADLKMVKLTQSRHRKVDADVVGDFYHQFHHIPEEVNWIDKGFVTPTYNQKTCGSCYAFSIAGVLQGQVFKQTKKLVPLSSQQLVDCSALYGNFGCAGGSLRNTLRYLEKAGGLMAYSDYPYNAAQGKCRYTKDMAIVNVTSWAVLPARDERALEIAVANVGPIAISINAAPHTFQFYHKGIFDDPGCTSFSVNHAMLLVGYTKDAWILKNWWGKHWGEQGYMRLRRNKNRCGIANYAAYALV
;
A
#
# COMPACT_ATOMS: atom_id res chain seq x y z
N MET A 1 7.66 34.45 26.84
CA MET A 1 6.25 34.06 26.69
C MET A 1 5.95 33.89 25.21
N GLY A 2 5.54 32.72 24.70
CA GLY A 2 5.25 32.60 23.26
C GLY A 2 5.03 31.23 22.61
N THR A 3 4.85 30.12 23.34
CA THR A 3 4.73 28.77 22.73
C THR A 3 3.39 28.05 22.94
N LYS A 4 2.32 28.74 23.39
CA LYS A 4 1.08 28.05 23.83
C LYS A 4 -0.12 27.99 22.87
N THR A 5 -0.10 28.58 21.68
CA THR A 5 -1.34 28.68 20.84
C THR A 5 -1.23 28.14 19.41
N LEU A 6 -0.06 27.71 18.93
CA LEU A 6 0.11 27.32 17.52
C LEU A 6 -0.38 25.90 17.17
N SER A 7 -0.36 24.95 18.11
CA SER A 7 -0.59 23.53 17.77
C SER A 7 -2.06 23.12 17.63
N LYS A 8 -2.98 23.74 18.39
CA LYS A 8 -4.41 23.39 18.36
C LYS A 8 -5.01 23.64 16.96
N THR A 9 -4.56 24.71 16.29
CA THR A 9 -5.04 25.09 14.95
C THR A 9 -4.25 24.47 13.81
N PHE A 10 -2.95 24.21 13.96
CA PHE A 10 -2.11 23.83 12.82
C PHE A 10 -2.48 22.48 12.20
N ILE A 11 -2.56 21.38 12.97
CA ILE A 11 -2.90 20.04 12.44
C ILE A 11 -4.35 20.03 11.93
N GLN A 12 -5.26 20.59 12.74
CA GLN A 12 -6.69 20.65 12.44
C GLN A 12 -6.93 21.40 11.13
N LYS A 13 -6.28 22.56 10.92
CA LYS A 13 -6.37 23.33 9.67
C LYS A 13 -5.62 22.68 8.51
N ARG A 14 -4.37 22.23 8.73
CA ARG A 14 -3.51 21.68 7.66
C ARG A 14 -4.06 20.37 7.08
N PHE A 15 -4.67 19.53 7.90
CA PHE A 15 -5.17 18.22 7.50
C PHE A 15 -6.70 18.07 7.61
N ASN A 16 -7.42 19.19 7.77
CA ASN A 16 -8.87 19.26 7.89
C ASN A 16 -9.46 18.26 8.91
N LYS A 17 -8.98 18.33 10.15
CA LYS A 17 -9.38 17.43 11.24
C LYS A 17 -10.21 18.16 12.29
N SER A 18 -11.24 17.47 12.79
CA SER A 18 -12.03 17.89 13.94
C SER A 18 -11.95 16.82 15.04
N TYR A 19 -11.86 17.27 16.29
CA TYR A 19 -11.92 16.42 17.47
C TYR A 19 -12.90 17.03 18.46
N ASN A 20 -13.52 16.17 19.26
CA ASN A 20 -14.23 16.60 20.47
C ASN A 20 -13.21 16.98 21.57
N ASP A 21 -13.65 17.79 22.53
CA ASP A 21 -12.78 18.32 23.60
C ASP A 21 -12.12 17.22 24.45
N HIS A 22 -12.76 16.06 24.57
CA HIS A 22 -12.22 14.94 25.35
C HIS A 22 -10.97 14.31 24.70
N TYR A 23 -10.92 14.18 23.38
CA TYR A 23 -9.80 13.50 22.69
C TYR A 23 -8.69 14.47 22.27
N ASP A 24 -8.98 15.77 22.17
CA ASP A 24 -8.02 16.79 21.72
C ASP A 24 -6.70 16.81 22.52
N PRO A 25 -6.69 16.70 23.87
CA PRO A 25 -5.45 16.65 24.64
C PRO A 25 -4.54 15.48 24.25
N PHE A 26 -5.11 14.28 24.07
CA PHE A 26 -4.36 13.08 23.69
C PHE A 26 -3.79 13.17 22.27
N ARG A 27 -4.55 13.78 21.35
CA ARG A 27 -4.10 14.04 19.97
C ARG A 27 -2.92 15.00 19.93
N LYS A 28 -3.01 16.07 20.71
CA LYS A 28 -1.94 17.06 20.85
C LYS A 28 -0.68 16.46 21.45
N GLU A 29 -0.82 15.67 22.52
CA GLU A 29 0.31 14.97 23.15
C GLU A 29 1.01 14.03 22.17
N ALA A 30 0.24 13.19 21.45
CA ALA A 30 0.78 12.29 20.43
C ALA A 30 1.52 13.06 19.33
N TRP A 31 0.96 14.17 18.86
CA TRP A 31 1.62 15.00 17.86
C TRP A 31 2.93 15.60 18.34
N LEU A 32 2.96 16.21 19.53
CA LEU A 32 4.19 16.78 20.08
C LEU A 32 5.29 15.72 20.21
N ALA A 33 4.95 14.53 20.71
CA ALA A 33 5.89 13.41 20.81
C ALA A 33 6.40 12.95 19.44
N ASN A 34 5.53 12.93 18.42
CA ASN A 34 5.90 12.51 17.07
C ASN A 34 6.78 13.54 16.36
N ILE A 35 6.50 14.84 16.54
CA ILE A 35 7.33 15.92 16.00
C ILE A 35 8.76 15.85 16.56
N GLU A 36 8.92 15.52 17.84
CA GLU A 36 10.24 15.37 18.44
C GLU A 36 11.04 14.21 17.83
N LYS A 37 10.39 13.06 17.63
CA LYS A 37 11.00 11.92 16.93
C LYS A 37 11.39 12.27 15.49
N ILE A 38 10.54 13.02 14.78
CA ILE A 38 10.81 13.48 13.41
C ILE A 38 12.04 14.38 13.38
N LYS A 39 12.14 15.35 14.29
CA LYS A 39 13.30 16.26 14.40
C LYS A 39 14.58 15.49 14.64
N LYS A 40 14.60 14.63 15.68
CA LYS A 40 15.77 13.82 16.01
C LYS A 40 16.25 12.97 14.83
N HIS A 41 15.32 12.26 14.18
CA HIS A 41 15.65 11.46 12.99
C HIS A 41 16.25 12.33 11.87
N ASN A 42 15.67 13.50 11.61
CA ASN A 42 16.14 14.37 10.53
C ASN A 42 17.50 15.01 10.82
N GLU A 43 17.85 15.23 12.09
CA GLU A 43 19.21 15.63 12.50
C GLU A 43 20.24 14.52 12.23
N GLU A 44 19.89 13.25 12.49
CA GLU A 44 20.71 12.09 12.14
C GLU A 44 20.83 11.94 10.60
N ALA A 45 19.74 12.14 9.87
CA ALA A 45 19.73 12.12 8.41
C ALA A 45 20.63 13.21 7.82
N ALA A 46 20.61 14.42 8.39
CA ALA A 46 21.49 15.52 7.99
C ALA A 46 23.00 15.22 8.21
N LYS A 47 23.32 14.29 9.11
CA LYS A 47 24.69 13.78 9.34
C LYS A 47 25.02 12.57 8.45
N GLY A 48 24.16 12.22 7.50
CA GLY A 48 24.36 11.08 6.58
C GLY A 48 24.05 9.71 7.18
N MET A 49 23.44 9.64 8.37
CA MET A 49 23.13 8.36 9.03
C MET A 49 21.92 7.65 8.41
N HIS A 50 21.03 8.40 7.75
CA HIS A 50 19.83 7.88 7.08
C HIS A 50 19.74 8.40 5.65
N SER A 51 19.29 7.55 4.72
CA SER A 51 19.07 7.92 3.31
C SER A 51 17.68 8.51 3.03
N TYR A 52 16.92 8.83 4.08
CA TYR A 52 15.54 9.31 3.99
C TYR A 52 15.23 10.33 5.08
N TYR A 53 14.14 11.07 4.90
CA TYR A 53 13.65 12.08 5.82
C TYR A 53 12.20 11.81 6.21
N LEU A 54 11.82 12.31 7.39
CA LEU A 54 10.47 12.25 7.92
C LEU A 54 9.79 13.61 7.87
N MET A 55 8.46 13.63 7.79
CA MET A 55 7.62 14.82 7.89
C MET A 55 6.30 14.50 8.57
N ASP A 56 5.71 15.49 9.23
CA ASP A 56 4.35 15.38 9.75
C ASP A 56 3.33 15.23 8.60
N ASN A 57 2.33 14.41 8.83
CA ASN A 57 1.26 14.14 7.87
C ASN A 57 -0.08 14.00 8.59
N ASN A 58 -1.12 13.57 7.87
CA ASN A 58 -2.45 13.33 8.42
C ASN A 58 -2.52 12.19 9.45
N LEU A 59 -1.41 11.57 9.83
CA LEU A 59 -1.29 10.57 10.88
C LEU A 59 -0.46 11.07 12.08
N ALA A 60 -0.01 12.33 12.10
CA ALA A 60 0.93 12.83 13.10
C ALA A 60 0.36 12.93 14.51
N ASP A 61 -0.96 12.98 14.67
CA ASP A 61 -1.72 12.94 15.93
C ASP A 61 -2.10 11.51 16.38
N LEU A 62 -1.49 10.48 15.79
CA LEU A 62 -1.66 9.08 16.16
C LEU A 62 -0.35 8.52 16.74
N LYS A 63 -0.41 7.80 17.87
CA LYS A 63 0.77 7.15 18.46
C LYS A 63 1.37 6.08 17.55
N MET A 64 0.51 5.23 16.97
CA MET A 64 0.86 4.23 15.93
C MET A 64 -0.40 3.82 15.16
N VAL A 65 -0.28 3.61 13.85
CA VAL A 65 -1.32 2.92 13.07
C VAL A 65 -1.27 1.43 13.39
N LYS A 66 -2.35 0.90 13.98
CA LYS A 66 -2.48 -0.54 14.22
C LYS A 66 -2.88 -1.22 12.92
N LEU A 67 -2.03 -2.10 12.43
CA LEU A 67 -2.30 -2.94 11.27
C LEU A 67 -2.30 -4.40 11.71
N THR A 68 -3.33 -5.14 11.29
CA THR A 68 -3.45 -6.56 11.61
C THR A 68 -2.40 -7.34 10.84
N GLN A 69 -1.59 -8.15 11.55
CA GLN A 69 -0.65 -9.04 10.90
C GLN A 69 -1.37 -10.05 10.01
N SER A 70 -0.78 -10.35 8.85
CA SER A 70 -1.22 -11.50 8.06
C SER A 70 -0.96 -12.77 8.89
N ARG A 71 -2.02 -13.51 9.23
CA ARG A 71 -1.86 -14.80 9.93
C ARG A 71 -1.24 -15.79 8.96
N HIS A 72 -0.05 -16.30 9.28
CA HIS A 72 0.51 -17.47 8.60
C HIS A 72 -0.47 -18.64 8.79
N ARG A 73 -1.16 -19.02 7.72
CA ARG A 73 -1.80 -20.33 7.63
C ARG A 73 -0.93 -21.19 6.74
N LYS A 74 -0.73 -22.47 7.10
CA LYS A 74 -0.21 -23.46 6.14
C LYS A 74 -1.10 -23.43 4.90
N VAL A 75 -0.48 -23.43 3.73
CA VAL A 75 -1.12 -23.23 2.44
C VAL A 75 -0.93 -24.51 1.61
N ASP A 76 -2.01 -25.00 1.00
CA ASP A 76 -1.96 -25.93 -0.14
C ASP A 76 -1.09 -25.38 -1.29
N ALA A 77 -0.83 -26.19 -2.33
CA ALA A 77 -0.13 -25.76 -3.54
C ALA A 77 -0.88 -24.62 -4.25
N ASP A 78 -0.55 -23.36 -3.91
CA ASP A 78 -0.98 -22.19 -4.65
C ASP A 78 -0.32 -22.21 -6.06
N VAL A 79 -0.92 -21.51 -7.03
CA VAL A 79 -0.27 -21.26 -8.32
C VAL A 79 0.90 -20.32 -8.07
N VAL A 80 2.08 -20.91 -7.89
CA VAL A 80 3.35 -20.17 -7.88
C VAL A 80 3.65 -19.81 -9.33
N GLY A 81 3.80 -18.51 -9.59
CA GLY A 81 4.16 -18.07 -10.93
C GLY A 81 5.59 -18.48 -11.25
N ASP A 82 5.80 -19.43 -12.15
CA ASP A 82 7.14 -19.93 -12.54
C ASP A 82 7.69 -19.29 -13.83
N PHE A 83 6.96 -18.33 -14.41
CA PHE A 83 7.33 -17.69 -15.69
C PHE A 83 8.66 -16.91 -15.61
N TYR A 84 9.12 -16.55 -14.41
CA TYR A 84 10.30 -15.71 -14.23
C TYR A 84 11.59 -16.37 -14.70
N HIS A 85 11.68 -17.71 -14.72
CA HIS A 85 12.86 -18.42 -15.24
C HIS A 85 13.14 -18.15 -16.72
N GLN A 86 12.15 -17.67 -17.48
CA GLN A 86 12.27 -17.42 -18.92
C GLN A 86 12.87 -16.04 -19.24
N PHE A 87 13.02 -15.15 -18.24
CA PHE A 87 13.44 -13.76 -18.44
C PHE A 87 14.86 -13.53 -17.92
N HIS A 88 15.83 -13.70 -18.81
CA HIS A 88 17.24 -13.46 -18.51
C HIS A 88 17.61 -11.97 -18.54
N HIS A 89 17.01 -11.20 -19.46
CA HIS A 89 17.27 -9.77 -19.62
C HIS A 89 16.02 -8.97 -19.29
N ILE A 90 16.14 -8.07 -18.31
CA ILE A 90 15.10 -7.10 -17.96
C ILE A 90 15.75 -5.71 -17.84
N PRO A 91 14.98 -4.61 -18.02
CA PRO A 91 15.51 -3.27 -17.86
C PRO A 91 16.12 -3.05 -16.47
N GLU A 92 17.17 -2.23 -16.36
CA GLU A 92 17.77 -1.88 -15.06
C GLU A 92 16.82 -1.03 -14.20
N GLU A 93 15.91 -0.32 -14.85
CA GLU A 93 14.87 0.47 -14.21
C GLU A 93 13.54 0.36 -14.96
N VAL A 94 12.47 0.35 -14.17
CA VAL A 94 11.09 0.37 -14.66
C VAL A 94 10.32 1.32 -13.78
N ASN A 95 9.67 2.31 -14.37
CA ASN A 95 8.72 3.15 -13.65
C ASN A 95 7.41 3.23 -14.44
N TRP A 96 6.36 2.58 -13.92
CA TRP A 96 5.06 2.60 -14.58
C TRP A 96 4.42 3.99 -14.55
N ILE A 97 4.81 4.87 -13.61
CA ILE A 97 4.36 6.26 -13.53
C ILE A 97 4.82 7.02 -14.78
N ASP A 98 6.09 6.90 -15.15
CA ASP A 98 6.67 7.56 -16.34
C ASP A 98 6.07 7.02 -17.63
N LYS A 99 5.57 5.77 -17.60
CA LYS A 99 4.81 5.15 -18.70
C LYS A 99 3.33 5.60 -18.75
N GLY A 100 2.90 6.49 -17.85
CA GLY A 100 1.55 7.06 -17.80
C GLY A 100 0.59 6.40 -16.80
N PHE A 101 1.04 5.45 -15.98
CA PHE A 101 0.19 4.81 -14.94
C PHE A 101 0.02 5.73 -13.71
N VAL A 102 -0.64 6.87 -13.90
CA VAL A 102 -0.85 7.89 -12.86
C VAL A 102 -2.28 7.84 -12.33
N THR A 103 -2.54 6.95 -11.37
CA THR A 103 -3.86 6.84 -10.74
C THR A 103 -4.05 7.89 -9.63
N PRO A 104 -5.31 8.33 -9.34
CA PRO A 104 -5.59 9.26 -8.25
C PRO A 104 -4.97 8.84 -6.91
N THR A 105 -4.69 9.80 -6.03
CA THR A 105 -4.28 9.46 -4.67
C THR A 105 -5.48 8.99 -3.86
N TYR A 106 -5.40 7.77 -3.33
CA TYR A 106 -6.45 7.18 -2.52
C TYR A 106 -6.16 7.33 -1.02
N ASN A 107 -7.22 7.26 -0.21
CA ASN A 107 -7.13 7.23 1.25
C ASN A 107 -8.07 6.18 1.83
N GLN A 108 -7.51 5.11 2.40
CA GLN A 108 -8.27 4.03 3.07
C GLN A 108 -8.87 4.48 4.41
N LYS A 109 -8.54 5.68 4.88
CA LYS A 109 -8.98 6.26 6.15
C LYS A 109 -8.67 5.30 7.31
N THR A 110 -9.66 5.04 8.16
CA THR A 110 -9.55 4.15 9.33
C THR A 110 -9.86 2.69 9.00
N CYS A 111 -10.18 2.36 7.75
CA CYS A 111 -10.52 1.01 7.33
C CYS A 111 -9.26 0.23 6.92
N GLY A 112 -9.03 -0.95 7.50
CA GLY A 112 -7.93 -1.88 7.19
C GLY A 112 -8.09 -2.59 5.83
N SER A 113 -8.28 -1.80 4.78
CA SER A 113 -8.63 -2.26 3.41
C SER A 113 -7.46 -2.15 2.42
N CYS A 114 -6.23 -2.04 2.90
CA CYS A 114 -5.04 -1.93 2.06
C CYS A 114 -4.92 -3.08 1.04
N TYR A 115 -5.34 -4.29 1.42
CA TYR A 115 -5.39 -5.46 0.53
C TYR A 115 -6.29 -5.24 -0.69
N ALA A 116 -7.45 -4.60 -0.49
CA ALA A 116 -8.43 -4.34 -1.53
C ALA A 116 -7.91 -3.30 -2.52
N PHE A 117 -7.32 -2.22 -2.01
CA PHE A 117 -6.69 -1.22 -2.86
C PHE A 117 -5.51 -1.78 -3.66
N SER A 118 -4.67 -2.62 -3.02
CA SER A 118 -3.51 -3.24 -3.66
C SER A 118 -3.92 -4.11 -4.85
N ILE A 119 -4.91 -4.99 -4.68
CA ILE A 119 -5.41 -5.83 -5.77
C ILE A 119 -6.16 -5.03 -6.83
N ALA A 120 -6.97 -4.04 -6.45
CA ALA A 120 -7.59 -3.15 -7.44
C ALA A 120 -6.53 -2.44 -8.30
N GLY A 121 -5.45 -1.96 -7.67
CA GLY A 121 -4.33 -1.32 -8.37
C GLY A 121 -3.60 -2.24 -9.36
N VAL A 122 -3.48 -3.54 -9.06
CA VAL A 122 -2.95 -4.55 -10.01
C VAL A 122 -3.82 -4.63 -11.25
N LEU A 123 -5.14 -4.77 -11.08
CA LEU A 123 -6.08 -4.87 -12.21
C LEU A 123 -6.11 -3.58 -13.03
N GLN A 124 -6.04 -2.41 -12.37
CA GLN A 124 -5.88 -1.13 -13.07
C GLN A 124 -4.60 -1.10 -13.91
N GLY A 125 -3.50 -1.63 -13.37
CA GLY A 125 -2.22 -1.76 -14.07
C GLY A 125 -2.32 -2.64 -15.32
N GLN A 126 -3.04 -3.75 -15.24
CA GLN A 126 -3.26 -4.64 -16.39
C GLN A 126 -4.11 -3.97 -17.47
N VAL A 127 -5.24 -3.38 -17.10
CA VAL A 127 -6.11 -2.63 -18.04
C VAL A 127 -5.32 -1.51 -18.70
N PHE A 128 -4.52 -0.76 -17.93
CA PHE A 128 -3.67 0.30 -18.46
C PHE A 128 -2.61 -0.23 -19.43
N LYS A 129 -1.97 -1.35 -19.12
CA LYS A 129 -0.95 -1.96 -19.99
C LYS A 129 -1.52 -2.32 -21.36
N GLN A 130 -2.75 -2.88 -21.39
CA GLN A 130 -3.43 -3.30 -22.63
C GLN A 130 -4.05 -2.13 -23.40
N THR A 131 -4.67 -1.17 -22.71
CA THR A 131 -5.54 -0.17 -23.35
C THR A 131 -4.98 1.25 -23.33
N LYS A 132 -3.95 1.51 -22.53
CA LYS A 132 -3.43 2.85 -22.17
C LYS A 132 -4.45 3.75 -21.48
N LYS A 133 -5.59 3.22 -21.05
CA LYS A 133 -6.62 3.96 -20.32
C LYS A 133 -6.53 3.66 -18.83
N LEU A 134 -6.65 4.70 -18.01
CA LEU A 134 -6.74 4.59 -16.56
C LEU A 134 -8.20 4.52 -16.15
N VAL A 135 -8.62 3.33 -15.72
CA VAL A 135 -9.99 3.10 -15.27
C VAL A 135 -10.00 2.89 -13.76
N PRO A 136 -10.65 3.77 -12.97
CA PRO A 136 -10.83 3.56 -11.52
C PRO A 136 -11.67 2.31 -11.22
N LEU A 137 -11.11 1.36 -10.45
CA LEU A 137 -11.79 0.11 -10.06
C LEU A 137 -12.24 0.14 -8.60
N SER A 138 -13.31 -0.60 -8.28
CA SER A 138 -13.90 -0.58 -6.95
C SER A 138 -13.13 -1.43 -5.94
N SER A 139 -12.32 -0.78 -5.09
CA SER A 139 -11.81 -1.43 -3.88
C SER A 139 -12.93 -1.75 -2.88
N GLN A 140 -14.06 -1.04 -2.92
CA GLN A 140 -15.19 -1.30 -2.01
C GLN A 140 -15.85 -2.64 -2.27
N GLN A 141 -15.98 -3.06 -3.54
CA GLN A 141 -16.46 -4.40 -3.88
C GLN A 141 -15.61 -5.46 -3.17
N LEU A 142 -14.29 -5.31 -3.17
CA LEU A 142 -13.38 -6.25 -2.50
C LEU A 142 -13.56 -6.23 -0.98
N VAL A 143 -13.83 -5.08 -0.37
CA VAL A 143 -14.12 -4.96 1.07
C VAL A 143 -15.41 -5.68 1.43
N ASP A 144 -16.48 -5.51 0.65
CA ASP A 144 -17.81 -5.99 0.99
C ASP A 144 -18.06 -7.45 0.59
N CYS A 145 -17.43 -7.92 -0.50
CA CYS A 145 -17.78 -9.19 -1.14
C CYS A 145 -16.80 -10.34 -0.88
N SER A 146 -15.60 -10.08 -0.36
CA SER A 146 -14.57 -11.12 -0.18
C SER A 146 -14.59 -11.78 1.20
N ALA A 147 -15.59 -11.48 2.04
CA ALA A 147 -15.67 -12.01 3.41
C ALA A 147 -15.75 -13.54 3.47
N LEU A 148 -16.54 -14.15 2.57
CA LEU A 148 -16.66 -15.61 2.45
C LEU A 148 -15.36 -16.30 2.02
N TYR A 149 -14.40 -15.53 1.50
CA TYR A 149 -13.07 -16.01 1.08
C TYR A 149 -12.01 -15.79 2.16
N GLY A 150 -12.40 -15.36 3.37
CA GLY A 150 -11.53 -15.23 4.53
C GLY A 150 -10.93 -13.84 4.73
N ASN A 151 -11.47 -12.81 4.08
CA ASN A 151 -11.21 -11.41 4.43
C ASN A 151 -12.22 -10.92 5.47
N PHE A 152 -11.93 -9.80 6.13
CA PHE A 152 -12.72 -9.26 7.23
C PHE A 152 -13.05 -7.78 7.01
N GLY A 153 -13.32 -7.39 5.76
CA GLY A 153 -13.65 -6.02 5.39
C GLY A 153 -12.63 -5.01 5.90
N CYS A 154 -13.05 -4.13 6.82
CA CYS A 154 -12.17 -3.13 7.44
C CYS A 154 -11.29 -3.62 8.58
N ALA A 155 -11.48 -4.85 9.08
CA ALA A 155 -10.61 -5.45 10.10
C ALA A 155 -9.33 -6.09 9.50
N GLY A 156 -9.24 -6.19 8.17
CA GLY A 156 -8.09 -6.71 7.45
C GLY A 156 -8.47 -7.74 6.39
N GLY A 157 -7.48 -8.11 5.58
CA GLY A 157 -7.62 -9.11 4.54
C GLY A 157 -6.26 -9.46 3.95
N SER A 158 -6.24 -10.42 3.03
CA SER A 158 -5.01 -10.87 2.35
C SER A 158 -5.14 -10.76 0.84
N LEU A 159 -3.99 -10.59 0.17
CA LEU A 159 -3.93 -10.57 -1.30
C LEU A 159 -4.52 -11.86 -1.89
N ARG A 160 -4.13 -13.01 -1.35
CA ARG A 160 -4.58 -14.36 -1.78
C ARG A 160 -6.10 -14.53 -1.70
N ASN A 161 -6.71 -14.22 -0.55
CA ASN A 161 -8.15 -14.38 -0.37
C ASN A 161 -8.94 -13.47 -1.33
N THR A 162 -8.39 -12.29 -1.61
CA THR A 162 -8.96 -11.33 -2.53
C THR A 162 -8.89 -11.82 -3.97
N LEU A 163 -7.79 -12.45 -4.36
CA LEU A 163 -7.63 -13.08 -5.68
C LEU A 163 -8.54 -14.30 -5.85
N ARG A 164 -8.68 -15.14 -4.82
CA ARG A 164 -9.65 -16.26 -4.80
C ARG A 164 -11.09 -15.79 -4.97
N TYR A 165 -11.45 -14.68 -4.32
CA TYR A 165 -12.74 -14.04 -4.56
C TYR A 165 -12.90 -13.63 -6.03
N LEU A 166 -11.91 -12.94 -6.60
CA LEU A 166 -11.97 -12.47 -7.99
C LEU A 166 -12.03 -13.61 -9.01
N GLU A 167 -11.33 -14.71 -8.77
CA GLU A 167 -11.40 -15.91 -9.60
C GLU A 167 -12.84 -16.45 -9.70
N LYS A 168 -13.62 -16.40 -8.61
CA LYS A 168 -15.02 -16.84 -8.60
C LYS A 168 -16.01 -15.77 -9.04
N ALA A 169 -15.77 -14.52 -8.68
CA ALA A 169 -16.61 -13.39 -9.08
C ALA A 169 -16.50 -13.09 -10.58
N GLY A 170 -15.33 -13.36 -11.17
CA GLY A 170 -15.01 -13.17 -12.58
C GLY A 170 -14.54 -11.76 -12.93
N GLY A 171 -14.71 -10.76 -12.05
CA GLY A 171 -14.37 -9.38 -12.39
C GLY A 171 -14.60 -8.35 -11.28
N LEU A 172 -14.34 -7.09 -11.63
CA LEU A 172 -14.43 -5.93 -10.74
C LEU A 172 -15.25 -4.81 -11.40
N MET A 173 -16.16 -4.20 -10.63
CA MET A 173 -16.95 -3.04 -11.06
C MET A 173 -16.11 -1.76 -11.03
N ALA A 174 -16.59 -0.73 -11.73
CA ALA A 174 -15.98 0.58 -11.70
C ALA A 174 -16.12 1.25 -10.33
N TYR A 175 -15.19 2.12 -9.99
CA TYR A 175 -15.27 2.93 -8.76
C TYR A 175 -16.53 3.80 -8.73
N SER A 176 -16.96 4.35 -9.87
CA SER A 176 -18.17 5.18 -9.97
C SER A 176 -19.43 4.44 -9.56
N ASP A 177 -19.52 3.16 -9.92
CA ASP A 177 -20.72 2.34 -9.73
C ASP A 177 -20.73 1.70 -8.33
N TYR A 178 -19.54 1.50 -7.76
CA TYR A 178 -19.36 0.98 -6.41
C TYR A 178 -18.30 1.80 -5.64
N PRO A 179 -18.64 3.02 -5.17
CA PRO A 179 -17.69 3.93 -4.56
C PRO A 179 -17.23 3.48 -3.17
N TYR A 180 -16.03 3.92 -2.80
CA TYR A 180 -15.41 3.61 -1.51
C TYR A 180 -16.00 4.43 -0.35
N ASN A 181 -16.43 3.75 0.72
CA ASN A 181 -17.07 4.37 1.88
C ASN A 181 -16.27 4.18 3.20
N ALA A 182 -15.14 3.47 3.16
CA ALA A 182 -14.30 3.16 4.33
C ALA A 182 -15.04 2.42 5.47
N ALA A 183 -16.05 1.62 5.13
CA ALA A 183 -16.77 0.73 6.03
C ALA A 183 -17.09 -0.57 5.31
N GLN A 184 -17.20 -1.69 6.04
CA GLN A 184 -17.73 -2.90 5.44
C GLN A 184 -19.26 -2.81 5.35
N GLY A 185 -19.80 -2.95 4.15
CA GLY A 185 -21.23 -3.00 3.87
C GLY A 185 -21.68 -4.37 3.37
N LYS A 186 -22.94 -4.43 2.93
CA LYS A 186 -23.46 -5.59 2.20
C LYS A 186 -22.81 -5.63 0.82
N CYS A 187 -22.44 -6.83 0.35
CA CYS A 187 -21.97 -7.01 -1.02
C CYS A 187 -23.07 -6.60 -2.03
N ARG A 188 -22.72 -5.66 -2.92
CA ARG A 188 -23.58 -5.15 -4.01
C ARG A 188 -23.01 -5.45 -5.40
N TYR A 189 -22.12 -6.44 -5.50
CA TYR A 189 -21.54 -6.83 -6.78
C TYR A 189 -22.61 -7.34 -7.75
N THR A 190 -22.54 -6.88 -8.99
CA THR A 190 -23.35 -7.40 -10.09
C THR A 190 -22.42 -7.76 -11.24
N LYS A 191 -22.49 -9.02 -11.69
CA LYS A 191 -21.58 -9.56 -12.70
C LYS A 191 -21.63 -8.77 -14.02
N ASP A 192 -22.82 -8.37 -14.46
CA ASP A 192 -22.99 -7.64 -15.72
C ASP A 192 -22.49 -6.18 -15.66
N MET A 193 -22.17 -5.67 -14.46
CA MET A 193 -21.54 -4.36 -14.27
C MET A 193 -20.02 -4.46 -14.08
N ALA A 194 -19.42 -5.66 -14.18
CA ALA A 194 -17.98 -5.80 -14.16
C ALA A 194 -17.38 -5.17 -15.43
N ILE A 195 -16.38 -4.31 -15.25
CA ILE A 195 -15.70 -3.61 -16.35
C ILE A 195 -14.29 -4.16 -16.62
N VAL A 196 -13.86 -5.13 -15.82
CA VAL A 196 -12.62 -5.87 -15.99
C VAL A 196 -12.86 -7.30 -15.55
N ASN A 197 -12.40 -8.25 -16.37
CA ASN A 197 -12.49 -9.67 -16.07
C ASN A 197 -11.14 -10.18 -15.60
N VAL A 198 -11.13 -11.11 -14.65
CA VAL A 198 -9.90 -11.73 -14.15
C VAL A 198 -9.78 -13.11 -14.78
N THR A 199 -8.72 -13.34 -15.56
CA THR A 199 -8.50 -14.59 -16.29
C THR A 199 -7.63 -15.58 -15.50
N SER A 200 -6.65 -15.07 -14.76
CA SER A 200 -5.75 -15.88 -13.93
C SER A 200 -5.07 -15.02 -12.87
N TRP A 201 -4.49 -15.65 -11.85
CA TRP A 201 -3.71 -15.00 -10.82
C TRP A 201 -2.60 -15.92 -10.32
N ALA A 202 -1.54 -15.33 -9.76
CA ALA A 202 -0.46 -16.09 -9.14
C ALA A 202 0.16 -15.34 -7.97
N VAL A 203 0.79 -16.09 -7.08
CA VAL A 203 1.69 -15.57 -6.03
C VAL A 203 3.12 -15.77 -6.50
N LEU A 204 3.98 -14.80 -6.25
CA LEU A 204 5.40 -14.91 -6.54
C LEU A 204 6.12 -15.73 -5.46
N PRO A 205 7.23 -16.40 -5.80
CA PRO A 205 8.06 -17.09 -4.83
C PRO A 205 8.43 -16.19 -3.64
N ALA A 206 8.20 -16.68 -2.43
CA ALA A 206 8.43 -15.89 -1.23
C ALA A 206 9.93 -15.58 -1.06
N ARG A 207 10.22 -14.34 -0.67
CA ARG A 207 11.58 -13.81 -0.40
C ARG A 207 12.47 -13.72 -1.63
N ASP A 208 11.91 -13.84 -2.83
CA ASP A 208 12.63 -13.71 -4.09
C ASP A 208 12.41 -12.30 -4.71
N GLU A 209 13.34 -11.39 -4.43
CA GLU A 209 13.32 -10.05 -5.02
C GLU A 209 13.57 -10.05 -6.53
N ARG A 210 14.22 -11.09 -7.08
CA ARG A 210 14.45 -11.22 -8.52
C ARG A 210 13.17 -11.60 -9.25
N ALA A 211 12.40 -12.56 -8.72
CA ALA A 211 11.08 -12.88 -9.23
C ALA A 211 10.15 -11.65 -9.19
N LEU A 212 10.22 -10.86 -8.11
CA LEU A 212 9.48 -9.60 -7.98
C LEU A 212 9.89 -8.57 -9.04
N GLU A 213 11.18 -8.40 -9.29
CA GLU A 213 11.72 -7.50 -10.32
C GLU A 213 11.22 -7.87 -11.72
N ILE A 214 11.30 -9.16 -12.07
CA ILE A 214 10.85 -9.69 -13.35
C ILE A 214 9.34 -9.48 -13.52
N ALA A 215 8.56 -9.72 -12.46
CA ALA A 215 7.11 -9.51 -12.49
C ALA A 215 6.76 -8.04 -12.73
N VAL A 216 7.42 -7.09 -12.06
CA VAL A 216 7.17 -5.66 -12.29
C VAL A 216 7.47 -5.24 -13.73
N ALA A 217 8.57 -5.76 -14.30
CA ALA A 217 8.96 -5.44 -15.66
C ALA A 217 8.01 -6.00 -16.71
N ASN A 218 7.59 -7.25 -16.55
CA ASN A 218 6.91 -8.01 -17.60
C ASN A 218 5.41 -8.13 -17.40
N VAL A 219 4.92 -8.17 -16.16
CA VAL A 219 3.49 -8.24 -15.85
C VAL A 219 2.90 -6.84 -15.74
N GLY A 220 3.49 -5.97 -14.93
CA GLY A 220 2.94 -4.64 -14.63
C GLY A 220 3.09 -4.28 -13.15
N PRO A 221 2.31 -3.32 -12.64
CA PRO A 221 2.20 -3.09 -11.20
C PRO A 221 1.81 -4.36 -10.42
N ILE A 222 2.48 -4.61 -9.29
CA ILE A 222 2.36 -5.85 -8.49
C ILE A 222 1.83 -5.53 -7.08
N ALA A 223 0.90 -6.33 -6.57
CA ALA A 223 0.44 -6.22 -5.20
C ALA A 223 1.48 -6.85 -4.27
N ILE A 224 1.88 -6.12 -3.22
CA ILE A 224 2.89 -6.58 -2.27
C ILE A 224 2.42 -6.35 -0.84
N SER A 225 2.91 -7.18 0.08
CA SER A 225 2.75 -6.98 1.52
C SER A 225 4.08 -6.59 2.16
N ILE A 226 4.06 -5.62 3.08
CA ILE A 226 5.23 -5.15 3.81
C ILE A 226 4.93 -4.99 5.31
N ASN A 227 6.00 -4.89 6.09
CA ASN A 227 5.99 -4.41 7.45
C ASN A 227 5.90 -2.87 7.47
N ALA A 228 4.77 -2.32 7.92
CA ALA A 228 4.62 -0.89 8.14
C ALA A 228 4.54 -0.53 9.63
N ALA A 229 5.02 -1.44 10.51
CA ALA A 229 5.03 -1.20 11.96
C ALA A 229 5.99 -0.09 12.42
N PRO A 230 7.16 0.15 11.80
CA PRO A 230 8.05 1.20 12.28
C PRO A 230 7.42 2.59 12.23
N HIS A 231 7.66 3.39 13.27
CA HIS A 231 7.17 4.77 13.33
C HIS A 231 7.74 5.65 12.19
N THR A 232 8.97 5.36 11.76
CA THR A 232 9.62 5.98 10.60
C THR A 232 8.81 5.74 9.31
N PHE A 233 8.17 4.58 9.15
CA PHE A 233 7.29 4.28 8.02
C PHE A 233 6.05 5.19 8.03
N GLN A 234 5.43 5.37 9.20
CA GLN A 234 4.27 6.25 9.38
C GLN A 234 4.57 7.69 8.96
N PHE A 235 5.80 8.16 9.13
CA PHE A 235 6.21 9.54 8.85
C PHE A 235 7.15 9.71 7.66
N TYR A 236 7.37 8.65 6.88
CA TYR A 236 8.19 8.72 5.69
C TYR A 236 7.74 9.89 4.81
N HIS A 237 8.71 10.68 4.36
CA HIS A 237 8.45 11.83 3.49
C HIS A 237 9.18 11.74 2.16
N LYS A 238 10.50 11.48 2.17
CA LYS A 238 11.30 11.42 0.94
C LYS A 238 12.60 10.66 1.14
N GLY A 239 13.20 10.23 0.03
CA GLY A 239 14.47 9.50 0.02
C GLY A 239 14.29 7.99 -0.03
N ILE A 240 15.38 7.22 0.05
CA ILE A 240 15.33 5.76 0.02
C ILE A 240 15.19 5.26 1.46
N PHE A 241 14.02 4.72 1.79
CA PHE A 241 13.74 4.17 3.10
C PHE A 241 14.50 2.86 3.34
N ASP A 242 15.23 2.78 4.46
CA ASP A 242 16.02 1.61 4.84
C ASP A 242 16.10 1.44 6.37
N ASP A 243 14.96 1.55 7.07
CA ASP A 243 14.92 1.37 8.52
C ASP A 243 15.20 -0.10 8.93
N PRO A 244 16.26 -0.37 9.74
CA PRO A 244 16.53 -1.70 10.28
C PRO A 244 15.35 -2.35 11.04
N GLY A 245 14.54 -1.55 11.74
CA GLY A 245 13.34 -1.98 12.45
C GLY A 245 12.19 -2.41 11.53
N CYS A 246 12.28 -2.07 10.23
CA CYS A 246 11.41 -2.63 9.21
C CYS A 246 11.86 -4.03 8.81
N THR A 247 11.66 -4.98 9.72
CA THR A 247 12.11 -6.36 9.57
C THR A 247 11.31 -7.11 8.49
N SER A 248 11.92 -8.17 7.95
CA SER A 248 11.28 -9.06 6.98
C SER A 248 10.54 -10.24 7.62
N PHE A 249 10.38 -10.28 8.95
CA PHE A 249 9.80 -11.46 9.63
C PHE A 249 8.27 -11.47 9.64
N SER A 250 7.64 -10.30 9.55
CA SER A 250 6.18 -10.18 9.56
C SER A 250 5.74 -9.04 8.66
N VAL A 251 4.59 -9.17 8.02
CA VAL A 251 3.98 -8.14 7.18
C VAL A 251 2.58 -7.83 7.70
N ASN A 252 2.16 -6.57 7.56
CA ASN A 252 0.88 -6.07 8.09
C ASN A 252 0.22 -5.01 7.20
N HIS A 253 0.87 -4.58 6.11
CA HIS A 253 0.33 -3.59 5.19
C HIS A 253 0.45 -4.07 3.75
N ALA A 254 -0.52 -3.74 2.90
CA ALA A 254 -0.46 -4.02 1.48
C ALA A 254 -0.32 -2.73 0.67
N MET A 255 0.58 -2.73 -0.29
CA MET A 255 0.86 -1.60 -1.19
C MET A 255 0.91 -2.08 -2.63
N LEU A 256 1.08 -1.16 -3.57
CA LEU A 256 1.29 -1.48 -4.98
C LEU A 256 2.73 -1.14 -5.37
N LEU A 257 3.46 -2.12 -5.86
CA LEU A 257 4.78 -1.93 -6.45
C LEU A 257 4.61 -1.48 -7.91
N VAL A 258 5.03 -0.26 -8.21
CA VAL A 258 4.84 0.39 -9.52
C VAL A 258 6.15 0.61 -10.28
N GLY A 259 7.27 0.13 -9.74
CA GLY A 259 8.54 0.27 -10.41
C GLY A 259 9.75 -0.04 -9.54
N TYR A 260 10.92 0.10 -10.13
CA TYR A 260 12.22 0.01 -9.49
C TYR A 260 13.27 0.82 -10.25
N THR A 261 14.31 1.22 -9.53
CA THR A 261 15.61 1.65 -10.05
C THR A 261 16.67 0.69 -9.53
N LYS A 262 17.95 0.93 -9.83
CA LYS A 262 19.07 0.15 -9.26
C LYS A 262 19.02 0.03 -7.72
N ASP A 263 18.63 1.09 -7.03
CA ASP A 263 18.73 1.18 -5.57
C ASP A 263 17.39 1.05 -4.82
N ALA A 264 16.26 1.29 -5.50
CA ALA A 264 14.97 1.44 -4.84
C ALA A 264 13.79 0.80 -5.57
N TRP A 265 12.89 0.18 -4.80
CA TRP A 265 11.52 -0.15 -5.20
C TRP A 265 10.66 1.10 -5.12
N ILE A 266 9.74 1.30 -6.07
CA ILE A 266 8.81 2.43 -6.11
C ILE A 266 7.42 1.92 -5.73
N LEU A 267 6.92 2.34 -4.58
CA LEU A 267 5.69 1.85 -3.98
C LEU A 267 4.62 2.94 -3.94
N LYS A 268 3.36 2.57 -4.20
CA LYS A 268 2.19 3.43 -4.01
C LYS A 268 1.41 3.03 -2.76
N ASN A 269 1.01 4.03 -1.97
CA ASN A 269 0.21 3.88 -0.76
C ASN A 269 -1.21 4.45 -0.91
N TRP A 270 -2.03 4.21 0.12
CA TRP A 270 -3.43 4.62 0.24
C TRP A 270 -3.66 5.44 1.52
N TRP A 271 -2.65 6.21 1.94
CA TRP A 271 -2.74 7.08 3.14
C TRP A 271 -2.91 8.56 2.79
N GLY A 272 -3.22 8.86 1.53
CA GLY A 272 -3.39 10.21 1.01
C GLY A 272 -2.08 10.86 0.56
N LYS A 273 -2.22 12.02 -0.10
CA LYS A 273 -1.11 12.73 -0.76
C LYS A 273 -0.09 13.35 0.18
N HIS A 274 -0.43 13.47 1.47
CA HIS A 274 0.43 14.05 2.49
C HIS A 274 1.39 13.05 3.11
N TRP A 275 1.24 11.75 2.81
CA TRP A 275 2.19 10.73 3.22
C TRP A 275 3.21 10.49 2.10
N GLY A 276 4.49 10.37 2.45
CA GLY A 276 5.56 10.08 1.50
C GLY A 276 5.74 11.12 0.39
N GLU A 277 6.23 10.64 -0.74
CA GLU A 277 6.50 11.39 -1.96
C GLU A 277 5.18 11.49 -2.75
N GLN A 278 4.24 12.31 -2.28
CA GLN A 278 2.88 12.47 -2.85
C GLN A 278 2.06 11.16 -2.86
N GLY A 279 2.16 10.35 -1.81
CA GLY A 279 1.52 9.04 -1.71
C GLY A 279 2.39 7.87 -2.18
N TYR A 280 3.61 8.14 -2.63
CA TYR A 280 4.59 7.14 -3.03
C TYR A 280 5.75 7.02 -2.04
N MET A 281 6.53 5.95 -2.20
CA MET A 281 7.70 5.67 -1.39
C MET A 281 8.75 4.96 -2.21
N ARG A 282 10.02 5.32 -1.94
CA ARG A 282 11.18 4.58 -2.41
C ARG A 282 11.73 3.72 -1.27
N LEU A 283 11.75 2.41 -1.47
CA LEU A 283 12.21 1.41 -0.49
C LEU A 283 13.51 0.76 -0.97
N ARG A 284 14.50 0.60 -0.10
CA ARG A 284 15.78 -0.04 -0.44
C ARG A 284 15.58 -1.45 -1.05
N ARG A 285 16.21 -1.69 -2.19
CA ARG A 285 16.25 -3.02 -2.87
C ARG A 285 17.34 -3.93 -2.33
N ASN A 286 17.23 -5.22 -2.65
CA ASN A 286 18.25 -6.26 -2.46
C ASN A 286 18.58 -6.49 -0.97
N LYS A 287 17.58 -6.32 -0.10
CA LYS A 287 17.66 -6.55 1.35
C LYS A 287 16.42 -7.24 1.92
N ASN A 288 15.44 -7.53 1.06
CA ASN A 288 14.05 -7.86 1.41
C ASN A 288 13.53 -6.97 2.55
N ARG A 289 13.89 -5.68 2.52
CA ARG A 289 13.56 -4.72 3.57
C ARG A 289 12.05 -4.67 3.74
N CYS A 290 11.57 -4.63 4.98
CA CYS A 290 10.16 -4.71 5.32
C CYS A 290 9.45 -6.00 4.85
N GLY A 291 10.16 -7.02 4.34
CA GLY A 291 9.55 -8.23 3.81
C GLY A 291 8.81 -8.04 2.49
N ILE A 292 9.21 -7.05 1.67
CA ILE A 292 8.55 -6.71 0.40
C ILE A 292 8.33 -7.92 -0.53
N ALA A 293 9.25 -8.86 -0.56
CA ALA A 293 9.15 -10.06 -1.41
C ALA A 293 8.52 -11.25 -0.68
N ASN A 294 8.09 -11.13 0.58
CA ASN A 294 7.51 -12.26 1.32
C ASN A 294 6.17 -12.71 0.74
N TYR A 295 5.34 -11.74 0.32
CA TYR A 295 4.01 -11.97 -0.24
C TYR A 295 3.73 -10.94 -1.32
N ALA A 296 3.99 -11.33 -2.56
CA ALA A 296 3.68 -10.56 -3.75
C ALA A 296 2.76 -11.37 -4.66
N ALA A 297 1.80 -10.71 -5.29
CA ALA A 297 0.82 -11.37 -6.13
C ALA A 297 0.37 -10.47 -7.29
N TYR A 298 -0.08 -11.09 -8.36
CA TYR A 298 -0.66 -10.41 -9.50
C TYR A 298 -1.88 -11.17 -10.04
N ALA A 299 -2.65 -10.47 -10.85
CA ALA A 299 -3.76 -11.01 -11.64
C ALA A 299 -3.60 -10.54 -13.08
N LEU A 300 -4.13 -11.31 -14.02
CA LEU A 300 -4.20 -11.00 -15.44
C LEU A 300 -5.67 -10.77 -15.83
N VAL A 301 -5.86 -9.94 -16.86
CA VAL A 301 -7.16 -9.53 -17.41
C VAL A 301 -7.25 -9.82 -18.90
#